data_AF-A0AAD7Q9M7-F1
#
_entry.id   AF-A0AAD7Q9M7-F1
#
_cell.length_a   1.000
_cell.length_b   1.000
_cell.length_c   1.000
_cell.angle_alpha   90.00
_cell.angle_beta   90.00
_cell.angle_gamma   90.00
#
_symmetry.space_group_name_H-M   'P 1'
#
loop_
_entity.id
_entity.type
_entity.pdbx_description
1 polymer ?
#
loop_
_entity_poly.entity_id
_entity_poly.type
_entity_poly.pdbx_seq_one_letter_code
_entity_poly.pdbx_strand_id
1 'polypeptide(L)'
;MGVSGGRRLSGMQKQVLSLYRGFLRAARSKSKEDRHKIESIISSEFRRNSKEVDHKNFIYIEYLIRRGRKQLDQLKDPGTTGLSSLEMNLPKPSNPKS
;
A
#
# COMPACT_ATOMS: atom_id res chain seq x y z
N MET A 1 -16.67 -25.36 23.36
CA MET A 1 -16.12 -24.91 22.06
C MET A 1 -16.29 -23.40 21.98
N GLY A 2 -15.21 -22.62 22.10
CA GLY A 2 -15.27 -21.17 21.98
C GLY A 2 -15.30 -20.77 20.51
N VAL A 3 -16.37 -20.13 20.06
CA VAL A 3 -16.44 -19.52 18.73
C VAL A 3 -15.41 -18.39 18.68
N SER A 4 -14.35 -18.57 17.91
CA SER A 4 -13.38 -17.53 17.58
C SER A 4 -14.07 -16.48 16.71
N GLY A 5 -14.86 -15.60 17.34
CA GLY A 5 -15.45 -14.44 16.68
C GLY A 5 -14.30 -13.55 16.22
N GLY A 6 -13.89 -13.68 14.96
CA GLY A 6 -12.81 -12.90 14.38
C GLY A 6 -13.02 -11.42 14.71
N ARG A 7 -12.00 -10.79 15.30
CA ARG A 7 -12.08 -9.42 15.80
C ARG A 7 -12.58 -8.51 14.66
N ARG A 8 -13.77 -7.92 14.85
CA ARG A 8 -14.37 -7.03 13.85
C ARG A 8 -13.40 -5.89 13.54
N LEU A 9 -12.98 -5.80 12.28
CA LEU A 9 -12.10 -4.74 11.82
C LEU A 9 -12.86 -3.40 11.79
N SER A 10 -12.18 -2.33 12.20
CA SER A 10 -12.69 -0.96 12.08
C SER A 10 -12.88 -0.57 10.62
N GLY A 11 -13.68 0.48 10.37
CA GLY A 11 -13.84 1.04 9.02
C GLY A 11 -12.50 1.41 8.38
N MET A 12 -11.62 2.05 9.15
CA MET A 12 -10.27 2.42 8.72
C MET A 12 -9.44 1.20 8.33
N GLN A 13 -9.42 0.16 9.18
CA GLN A 13 -8.68 -1.07 8.89
C GLN A 13 -9.18 -1.74 7.61
N LYS A 14 -10.50 -1.76 7.39
CA LYS A 14 -11.09 -2.26 6.13
C LYS A 14 -10.63 -1.44 4.92
N GLN A 15 -10.56 -0.11 5.05
CA GLN A 15 -10.09 0.76 3.97
C GLN A 15 -8.62 0.52 3.64
N VAL A 16 -7.75 0.38 4.64
CA VAL A 16 -6.32 0.04 4.46
C VAL A 16 -6.18 -1.30 3.73
N LEU A 17 -6.88 -2.34 4.18
CA LEU A 17 -6.82 -3.67 3.54
C LEU A 17 -7.39 -3.66 2.12
N SER A 18 -8.48 -2.91 1.89
CA SER A 18 -9.06 -2.74 0.55
C SER A 18 -8.07 -2.06 -0.39
N LEU A 19 -7.34 -1.05 0.10
CA LEU A 19 -6.33 -0.34 -0.68
C LEU A 19 -5.16 -1.27 -1.05
N TYR A 20 -4.62 -2.01 -0.08
CA TYR A 20 -3.56 -3.00 -0.32
C TYR A 20 -3.98 -4.03 -1.37
N ARG A 21 -5.16 -4.64 -1.20
CA ARG A 21 -5.70 -5.62 -2.16
C ARG A 21 -5.97 -5.00 -3.53
N GLY A 22 -6.32 -3.71 -3.57
CA GLY A 22 -6.48 -2.95 -4.80
C GLY A 22 -5.20 -2.92 -5.62
N PHE A 23 -4.07 -2.57 -5.00
CA PHE A 23 -2.76 -2.58 -5.65
C PHE A 23 -2.38 -3.96 -6.17
N LEU A 24 -2.53 -5.01 -5.36
CA LEU A 24 -2.21 -6.37 -5.79
C LEU A 24 -3.07 -6.84 -6.97
N ARG A 25 -4.34 -6.41 -7.05
CA ARG A 25 -5.19 -6.71 -8.21
C ARG A 25 -4.77 -5.93 -9.45
N ALA A 26 -4.46 -4.64 -9.31
CA ALA A 26 -3.99 -3.82 -10.41
C ALA A 26 -2.64 -4.31 -10.97
N ALA A 27 -1.76 -4.84 -10.11
CA ALA A 27 -0.51 -5.46 -10.55
C ALA A 27 -0.72 -6.68 -11.46
N ARG A 28 -1.84 -7.41 -11.34
CA ARG A 28 -2.13 -8.60 -12.16
C ARG A 28 -2.37 -8.29 -13.64
N SER A 29 -2.72 -7.06 -13.97
CA SER A 29 -2.90 -6.63 -15.37
C SER A 29 -1.62 -6.12 -16.01
N LYS A 30 -0.48 -6.19 -15.31
CA LYS A 30 0.84 -5.76 -15.79
C LYS A 30 1.68 -6.98 -16.21
N SER A 31 2.83 -6.73 -16.84
CA SER A 31 3.80 -7.79 -17.18
C SER A 31 4.22 -8.57 -15.93
N LYS A 32 4.75 -9.79 -16.09
CA LYS A 32 5.16 -10.62 -14.95
C LYS A 32 6.26 -9.94 -14.12
N GLU A 33 7.20 -9.30 -14.81
CA GLU A 33 8.31 -8.58 -14.24
C GLU A 33 7.83 -7.36 -13.45
N ASP A 34 6.95 -6.54 -14.05
CA ASP A 34 6.42 -5.34 -13.39
C ASP A 34 5.50 -5.70 -12.24
N ARG A 35 4.67 -6.75 -12.40
CA ARG A 35 3.83 -7.28 -11.35
C ARG A 35 4.65 -7.61 -10.10
N HIS A 36 5.73 -8.39 -10.24
CA HIS A 36 6.58 -8.75 -9.09
C HIS A 36 7.21 -7.52 -8.43
N LYS A 37 7.68 -6.55 -9.22
CA LYS A 37 8.24 -5.29 -8.69
C LYS A 37 7.17 -4.51 -7.91
N ILE A 38 5.97 -4.38 -8.47
CA ILE A 38 4.84 -3.68 -7.83
C ILE A 38 4.45 -4.37 -6.53
N GLU A 39 4.22 -5.68 -6.56
CA GLU A 39 3.84 -6.45 -5.37
C GLU A 39 4.90 -6.32 -4.26
N SER A 40 6.19 -6.37 -4.61
CA SER A 40 7.30 -6.20 -3.66
C SER A 40 7.31 -4.82 -3.00
N ILE A 41 7.24 -3.76 -3.79
CA ILE A 41 7.26 -2.37 -3.31
C ILE A 41 6.03 -2.04 -2.47
N ILE A 42 4.84 -2.47 -2.91
CA ILE A 42 3.61 -2.24 -2.15
C ILE A 42 3.65 -3.02 -0.83
N SER A 43 4.13 -4.26 -0.85
CA SER A 43 4.23 -5.07 0.38
C SER A 43 5.22 -4.48 1.39
N SER A 44 6.36 -3.98 0.92
CA SER A 44 7.35 -3.34 1.79
C SER A 44 6.82 -2.04 2.41
N GLU A 45 6.15 -1.20 1.61
CA GLU A 45 5.56 0.06 2.07
C GLU A 45 4.44 -0.14 3.09
N PHE A 46 3.49 -1.04 2.83
CA PHE A 46 2.42 -1.33 3.79
C PHE A 46 2.98 -1.92 5.09
N ARG A 47 4.01 -2.77 5.01
CA ARG A 47 4.69 -3.32 6.18
C ARG A 47 5.44 -2.24 6.96
N ARG A 48 6.15 -1.34 6.27
CA ARG A 48 6.85 -0.21 6.89
C ARG A 48 5.86 0.70 7.62
N ASN A 49 4.81 1.15 6.95
CA ASN A 49 3.79 2.00 7.54
C ASN A 49 3.08 1.32 8.72
N SER A 50 2.86 0.01 8.68
CA SER A 50 2.28 -0.72 9.82
C SER A 50 3.15 -0.72 11.08
N LYS A 51 4.46 -0.48 10.96
CA LYS A 51 5.42 -0.39 12.06
C LYS A 51 5.67 1.05 12.51
N GLU A 52 5.76 1.97 11.55
CA GLU A 52 6.18 3.36 11.79
C GLU A 52 5.01 4.31 12.06
N VAL A 53 3.81 4.00 11.58
CA VAL A 53 2.64 4.87 11.77
C VAL A 53 1.90 4.48 13.04
N ASP A 54 1.74 5.45 13.96
CA ASP A 54 0.89 5.26 15.12
C ASP A 54 -0.56 4.98 14.69
N HIS A 55 -1.09 3.82 15.13
CA HIS A 55 -2.47 3.40 14.91
C HIS A 55 -3.53 4.39 15.40
N LYS A 56 -3.18 5.32 16.32
CA LYS A 56 -4.08 6.37 16.79
C LYS A 56 -4.02 7.65 15.94
N ASN A 57 -3.06 7.78 15.05
CA ASN A 57 -2.96 8.93 14.16
C ASN A 57 -3.92 8.79 12.95
N PHE A 58 -5.22 8.87 13.23
CA PHE A 58 -6.27 8.66 12.24
C PHE A 58 -6.15 9.63 11.05
N ILE A 59 -5.82 10.89 11.31
CA ILE A 59 -5.66 11.93 10.26
C ILE A 59 -4.56 11.53 9.27
N TYR A 60 -3.41 11.07 9.77
CA TYR A 60 -2.31 10.66 8.91
C TYR A 60 -2.63 9.36 8.15
N ILE A 61 -3.30 8.40 8.80
CA ILE A 61 -3.75 7.17 8.12
C ILE A 61 -4.75 7.51 6.99
N GLU A 62 -5.69 8.42 7.21
CA GLU A 62 -6.61 8.88 6.17
C GLU A 62 -5.89 9.57 5.02
N TYR A 63 -4.89 10.41 5.33
CA TYR A 63 -4.05 11.03 4.33
C TYR A 63 -3.34 9.98 3.47
N LEU A 64 -2.72 8.96 4.09
CA LEU A 64 -2.06 7.86 3.38
C LEU A 64 -3.04 7.06 2.52
N ILE A 65 -4.26 6.80 3.01
CA ILE A 65 -5.30 6.11 2.24
C ILE A 65 -5.69 6.95 1.01
N ARG A 66 -5.93 8.25 1.18
CA ARG A 66 -6.26 9.15 0.06
C ARG A 66 -5.15 9.23 -0.97
N ARG A 67 -3.89 9.36 -0.53
CA ARG A 67 -2.72 9.36 -1.42
C ARG A 67 -2.60 8.03 -2.16
N GLY A 68 -2.68 6.91 -1.46
CA GLY A 68 -2.59 5.58 -2.05
C GLY A 68 -3.72 5.28 -3.04
N ARG A 69 -4.94 5.80 -2.82
CA ARG A 69 -6.03 5.66 -3.80
C ARG A 69 -5.70 6.35 -5.13
N LYS A 70 -5.15 7.58 -5.08
CA LYS A 70 -4.71 8.28 -6.29
C LYS A 70 -3.63 7.48 -7.05
N GLN A 71 -2.66 6.93 -6.32
CA GLN A 71 -1.63 6.07 -6.90
C GLN A 71 -2.20 4.77 -7.48
N LEU A 72 -3.18 4.17 -6.82
CA LEU A 72 -3.85 2.99 -7.32
C LEU A 72 -4.60 3.28 -8.63
N ASP A 73 -5.27 4.43 -8.72
CA ASP A 73 -6.00 4.81 -9.93
C ASP A 73 -5.05 5.09 -11.10
N GLN A 74 -3.90 5.72 -10.85
CA GLN A 74 -2.82 5.83 -11.84
C GLN A 74 -2.30 4.46 -12.28
N LEU A 75 -2.09 3.53 -11.35
CA LEU A 75 -1.59 2.18 -11.69
C LEU A 75 -2.57 1.40 -12.58
N LYS A 76 -3.88 1.60 -12.41
CA LYS A 76 -4.90 0.97 -13.24
C LYS A 76 -4.90 1.48 -14.68
N ASP A 77 -4.34 2.65 -14.93
CA ASP A 77 -4.25 3.19 -16.29
C ASP A 77 -3.39 2.27 -17.17
N PRO A 78 -3.91 1.80 -18.32
CA PRO A 78 -3.16 0.94 -19.24
C PRO A 78 -1.89 1.59 -19.80
N GLY A 79 -1.83 2.94 -19.86
CA GLY A 79 -0.63 3.67 -20.31
C GLY A 79 0.50 3.70 -19.28
N THR A 80 0.22 3.33 -18.02
CA THR A 80 1.22 3.32 -16.96
C THR A 80 1.96 1.97 -16.95
N THR A 81 3.14 1.94 -17.57
CA THR A 81 3.96 0.72 -17.76
C THR A 81 4.91 0.39 -16.61
N GLY A 82 4.91 1.17 -15.52
CA GLY A 82 5.73 0.85 -14.37
C GLY A 82 5.61 1.80 -13.20
N LEU A 83 6.21 1.41 -12.07
CA LEU A 83 6.26 2.19 -10.83
C LEU A 83 7.03 3.51 -10.98
N SER A 84 7.80 3.71 -12.04
CA SER A 84 8.54 4.96 -12.29
C SER A 84 7.61 6.18 -12.46
N SER A 85 6.39 5.97 -12.95
CA SER A 85 5.39 7.04 -13.09
C SER A 85 4.54 7.23 -11.84
N LEU A 86 4.51 6.23 -10.95
CA LEU A 86 3.97 6.41 -9.61
C LEU A 86 5.08 7.09 -8.84
N GLU A 87 5.01 8.39 -8.59
CA GLU A 87 5.94 9.05 -7.66
C GLU A 87 5.79 8.47 -6.25
N MET A 88 6.36 7.29 -6.08
CA MET A 88 6.66 6.62 -4.84
C MET A 88 7.91 7.32 -4.32
N ASN A 89 7.79 8.63 -4.04
CA ASN A 89 8.73 9.39 -3.24
C ASN A 89 8.69 8.76 -1.84
N LEU A 90 9.38 7.62 -1.72
CA LEU A 90 9.83 7.07 -0.47
C LEU A 90 11.07 7.89 -0.09
N PRO A 91 11.19 8.33 1.17
CA PRO A 91 12.51 8.64 1.68
C PRO A 91 13.34 7.36 1.50
N LYS A 92 14.39 7.43 0.67
CA LYS A 92 15.50 6.46 0.71
C LYS A 92 15.88 6.35 2.20
N PRO A 93 16.07 5.13 2.75
CA PRO A 93 16.74 5.03 4.04
C PRO A 93 18.09 5.72 3.86
N SER A 94 18.23 6.89 4.48
CA SER A 94 19.53 7.50 4.69
C SER A 94 20.31 6.46 5.48
N ASN A 95 21.22 5.77 4.81
CA ASN A 95 22.23 4.98 5.47
C ASN A 95 22.88 5.91 6.51
N PRO A 96 22.79 5.64 7.82
CA PRO A 96 23.64 6.36 8.74
C PRO A 96 25.06 5.86 8.44
N LYS A 97 25.77 6.61 7.61
CA LYS A 97 27.22 6.56 7.59
C LYS A 97 27.67 7.18 8.91
N SER A 98 28.15 6.34 9.82
CA SER A 98 29.37 6.49 10.63
C SER A 98 29.34 5.49 11.77
#